data_AF-A0A7D9CWH5-F1
#
_entry.id   AF-A0A7D9CWH5-F1
#
_cell.length_a   1.000
_cell.length_b   1.000
_cell.length_c   1.000
_cell.angle_alpha   90.00
_cell.angle_beta   90.00
_cell.angle_gamma   90.00
#
_symmetry.space_group_name_H-M   'P 1'
#
loop_
_entity.id
_entity.type
_entity.pdbx_description
1 polymer ?
#
loop_
_entity_poly.entity_id
_entity_poly.type
_entity_poly.pdbx_seq_one_letter_code
_entity_poly.pdbx_strand_id
1 'polypeptide(L)'
;MVQTFLEKPASLELLSQKSKDKLSQVPDYPLDYNIFLCKGISEAQKDDESELLKFRESIVDSIPDDYGNLIFKGLTKNGDGSMKLESTTTSKLQRRLLLLLILERHRRDIVALNRLLATDPKNCKTIHYVELKDPIKYEIKSPIFRSFEGAKDVYQGSFKKFSVLQNIEYDFEHAIDENGDYQNDDDLVNAFCTEDVMKFNSKLNETDDKAYDSLEDVVANSRIARVLIPLAAQAFLLDDGKEEKKNAKRTYSEAK
;
A
#
# COMPACT_ATOMS: atom_id res chain seq x y z
N MET A 1 -11.78 24.02 8.11
CA MET A 1 -11.39 22.67 7.67
C MET A 1 -12.39 21.68 8.21
N VAL A 2 -13.03 20.91 7.34
CA VAL A 2 -13.83 19.75 7.74
C VAL A 2 -12.83 18.65 8.10
N GLN A 3 -12.93 18.10 9.30
CA GLN A 3 -12.03 17.05 9.77
C GLN A 3 -12.24 15.78 8.94
N THR A 4 -11.23 15.35 8.20
CA THR A 4 -11.33 14.15 7.34
C THR A 4 -11.24 12.86 8.16
N PHE A 5 -11.68 11.72 7.61
CA PHE A 5 -11.55 10.43 8.30
C PHE A 5 -10.08 10.01 8.51
N LEU A 6 -9.16 10.53 7.68
CA LEU A 6 -7.72 10.32 7.79
C LEU A 6 -7.12 10.90 9.08
N GLU A 7 -7.76 11.90 9.69
CA GLU A 7 -7.31 12.55 10.91
C GLU A 7 -7.79 11.84 12.19
N LYS A 8 -8.75 10.91 12.06
CA LYS A 8 -9.26 10.10 13.18
C LYS A 8 -8.38 8.86 13.34
N PRO A 9 -8.33 8.21 14.53
CA PRO A 9 -7.68 6.92 14.67
C PRO A 9 -8.28 5.84 13.74
N ALA A 10 -7.45 4.91 13.26
CA ALA A 10 -7.92 3.76 12.50
C ALA A 10 -8.58 2.77 13.43
N SER A 11 -9.75 2.27 13.04
CA SER A 11 -10.53 1.38 13.89
C SER A 11 -11.31 0.39 13.04
N LEU A 12 -11.15 -0.90 13.35
CA LEU A 12 -12.01 -1.92 12.78
C LEU A 12 -13.43 -1.74 13.27
N GLU A 13 -13.66 -1.27 14.50
CA GLU A 13 -15.00 -1.11 15.06
C GLU A 13 -15.88 -0.14 14.26
N LEU A 14 -15.27 0.89 13.65
CA LEU A 14 -15.93 1.89 12.82
C LEU A 14 -16.30 1.40 11.42
N LEU A 15 -15.75 0.27 10.96
CA LEU A 15 -16.12 -0.33 9.67
C LEU A 15 -17.55 -0.87 9.73
N SER A 16 -18.26 -0.80 8.60
CA SER A 16 -19.50 -1.54 8.42
C SER A 16 -19.27 -3.05 8.59
N GLN A 17 -20.30 -3.79 9.02
CA GLN A 17 -20.20 -5.24 9.16
C GLN A 17 -19.79 -5.92 7.85
N LYS A 18 -20.30 -5.43 6.72
CA LYS A 18 -19.95 -5.93 5.39
C LYS A 18 -18.46 -5.82 5.09
N SER A 19 -17.83 -4.69 5.41
CA SER A 19 -16.39 -4.49 5.19
C SER A 19 -15.55 -5.31 6.17
N LYS A 20 -15.98 -5.42 7.44
CA LYS A 20 -15.36 -6.33 8.42
C LYS A 20 -15.35 -7.77 7.91
N ASP A 21 -16.50 -8.26 7.43
CA ASP A 21 -16.64 -9.61 6.92
C ASP A 21 -15.74 -9.86 5.72
N LYS A 22 -15.72 -8.93 4.75
CA LYS A 22 -14.80 -8.99 3.60
C LYS A 22 -13.34 -9.05 4.04
N LEU A 23 -12.91 -8.12 4.87
CA LEU A 23 -11.53 -8.03 5.32
C LEU A 23 -11.12 -9.29 6.10
N SER A 24 -12.04 -9.88 6.88
CA SER A 24 -11.80 -11.12 7.62
C SER A 24 -11.61 -12.37 6.74
N GLN A 25 -12.09 -12.33 5.50
CA GLN A 25 -12.00 -13.44 4.55
C GLN A 25 -10.75 -13.38 3.65
N VAL A 26 -10.03 -12.26 3.63
CA VAL A 26 -8.77 -12.12 2.88
C VAL A 26 -7.79 -13.22 3.35
N PRO A 27 -7.17 -14.01 2.48
CA PRO A 27 -6.18 -15.00 2.89
C PRO A 27 -4.95 -14.37 3.56
N ASP A 28 -4.27 -15.13 4.43
CA ASP A 28 -3.14 -14.62 5.20
C ASP A 28 -1.97 -14.14 4.32
N TYR A 29 -1.71 -14.82 3.20
CA TYR A 29 -0.60 -14.45 2.31
C TYR A 29 -0.76 -13.05 1.68
N PRO A 30 -1.86 -12.73 0.96
CA PRO A 30 -2.12 -11.37 0.49
C PRO A 30 -2.19 -10.32 1.61
N LEU A 31 -2.76 -10.65 2.77
CA LEU A 31 -2.82 -9.74 3.90
C LEU A 31 -1.40 -9.35 4.35
N ASP A 32 -0.58 -10.33 4.68
CA ASP A 32 0.78 -10.13 5.18
C ASP A 32 1.69 -9.48 4.13
N TYR A 33 1.54 -9.88 2.86
CA TYR A 33 2.30 -9.29 1.76
C TYR A 33 2.00 -7.80 1.59
N ASN A 34 0.73 -7.40 1.66
CA ASN A 34 0.36 -5.99 1.55
C ASN A 34 0.77 -5.20 2.80
N ILE A 35 0.71 -5.79 4.00
CA ILE A 35 1.26 -5.13 5.19
C ILE A 35 2.75 -4.87 4.99
N PHE A 36 3.51 -5.87 4.52
CA PHE A 36 4.93 -5.75 4.23
C PHE A 36 5.22 -4.64 3.21
N LEU A 37 4.53 -4.66 2.07
CA LEU A 37 4.67 -3.63 1.03
C LEU A 37 4.38 -2.23 1.56
N CYS A 38 3.20 -2.02 2.17
CA CYS A 38 2.78 -0.70 2.64
C CYS A 38 3.70 -0.17 3.75
N LYS A 39 4.14 -1.06 4.65
CA LYS A 39 5.07 -0.72 5.73
C LYS A 39 6.43 -0.34 5.17
N GLY A 40 6.99 -1.12 4.25
CA GLY A 40 8.27 -0.83 3.60
C GLY A 40 8.27 0.50 2.85
N ILE A 41 7.19 0.81 2.12
CA ILE A 41 7.01 2.11 1.45
C ILE A 41 6.96 3.26 2.48
N SER A 42 6.20 3.08 3.56
CA SER A 42 6.07 4.10 4.62
C SER A 42 7.38 4.34 5.38
N GLU A 43 8.22 3.32 5.51
CA GLU A 43 9.56 3.44 6.10
C GLU A 43 10.51 4.16 5.14
N ALA A 44 10.54 3.77 3.86
CA ALA A 44 11.33 4.45 2.83
C ALA A 44 10.97 5.96 2.73
N GLN A 45 9.70 6.33 2.90
CA GLN A 45 9.29 7.74 2.95
C GLN A 45 9.93 8.54 4.09
N LYS A 46 10.18 7.90 5.24
CA LYS A 46 10.82 8.54 6.40
C LYS A 46 12.33 8.59 6.24
N ASP A 47 12.92 7.48 5.80
CA ASP A 47 14.37 7.36 5.66
C ASP A 47 14.90 8.27 4.55
N ASP A 48 14.13 8.45 3.46
CA ASP A 48 14.50 9.27 2.30
C ASP A 48 13.78 10.65 2.27
N GLU A 49 13.26 11.16 3.40
CA GLU A 49 12.47 12.42 3.42
C GLU A 49 13.19 13.59 2.74
N SER A 50 14.51 13.72 2.98
CA SER A 50 15.32 14.77 2.37
C SER A 50 15.46 14.66 0.85
N GLU A 51 15.45 13.44 0.30
CA GLU A 51 15.51 13.20 -1.13
C GLU A 51 14.14 13.43 -1.77
N LEU A 52 13.07 13.00 -1.11
CA LEU A 52 11.69 13.27 -1.53
C LEU A 52 11.37 14.77 -1.56
N LEU A 53 11.92 15.53 -0.62
CA LEU A 53 11.80 16.98 -0.59
C LEU A 53 12.46 17.61 -1.81
N LYS A 54 13.74 17.29 -2.08
CA LYS A 54 14.47 17.78 -3.26
C LYS A 54 13.79 17.39 -4.56
N PHE A 55 13.28 16.16 -4.62
CA PHE A 55 12.54 15.67 -5.77
C PHE A 55 11.28 16.52 -6.02
N ARG A 56 10.49 16.82 -4.97
CA ARG A 56 9.30 17.66 -5.12
C ARG A 56 9.64 19.10 -5.49
N GLU A 57 10.67 19.69 -4.90
CA GLU A 57 11.19 21.00 -5.29
C GLU A 57 11.55 21.02 -6.78
N SER A 58 12.31 20.02 -7.26
CA SER A 58 12.69 19.91 -8.66
C SER A 58 11.50 19.79 -9.61
N ILE A 59 10.44 19.07 -9.23
CA ILE A 59 9.23 18.97 -10.04
C ILE A 59 8.53 20.33 -10.09
N VAL A 60 8.34 20.98 -8.95
CA VAL A 60 7.66 22.28 -8.87
C VAL A 60 8.41 23.35 -9.67
N ASP A 61 9.74 23.38 -9.59
CA ASP A 61 10.58 24.34 -10.33
C ASP A 61 10.60 24.09 -11.85
N SER A 62 10.31 22.85 -12.27
CA SER A 62 10.28 22.47 -13.69
C SER A 62 8.96 22.82 -14.40
N ILE A 63 7.91 23.12 -13.63
CA ILE A 63 6.59 23.41 -14.16
C ILE A 63 6.50 24.91 -14.50
N PRO A 64 6.13 25.30 -15.73
CA PRO A 64 5.95 26.71 -16.05
C PRO A 64 4.92 27.37 -15.12
N ASP A 65 5.11 28.64 -14.77
CA ASP A 65 4.29 29.37 -13.78
C ASP A 65 2.78 29.26 -14.06
N ASP A 66 2.37 29.32 -15.33
CA ASP A 66 0.98 29.21 -15.78
C ASP A 66 0.32 27.86 -15.41
N TYR A 67 1.13 26.83 -15.16
CA TYR A 67 0.72 25.48 -14.78
C TYR A 67 1.04 25.14 -13.32
N GLY A 68 1.54 26.10 -12.53
CA GLY A 68 1.97 25.89 -11.15
C GLY A 68 0.87 25.41 -10.18
N ASN A 69 -0.40 25.47 -10.60
CA ASN A 69 -1.56 24.96 -9.84
C ASN A 69 -1.94 23.52 -10.22
N LEU A 70 -1.25 22.89 -11.17
CA LEU A 70 -1.56 21.51 -11.56
C LEU A 70 -1.12 20.50 -10.52
N ILE A 71 0.07 20.68 -9.94
CA ILE A 71 0.69 19.74 -9.01
C ILE A 71 0.53 20.24 -7.59
N PHE A 72 0.16 19.33 -6.69
CA PHE A 72 0.15 19.59 -5.26
C PHE A 72 1.57 19.91 -4.78
N LYS A 73 1.80 21.17 -4.41
CA LYS A 73 3.13 21.64 -3.99
C LYS A 73 3.57 20.99 -2.69
N GLY A 74 2.69 20.88 -1.69
CA GLY A 74 2.99 20.15 -0.44
C GLY A 74 4.30 20.50 0.24
N LEU A 75 4.76 21.76 0.11
CA LEU A 75 6.01 22.26 0.66
C LEU A 75 5.67 23.42 1.60
N THR A 76 5.97 23.26 2.88
CA THR A 76 5.69 24.26 3.92
C THR A 76 6.97 24.65 4.63
N LYS A 77 7.10 25.90 5.07
CA LYS A 77 8.25 26.32 5.88
C LYS A 77 8.01 26.00 7.35
N ASN A 78 8.98 25.38 7.99
CA ASN A 78 9.07 25.28 9.44
C ASN A 78 9.41 26.64 10.06
N GLY A 79 9.21 26.77 11.37
CA GLY A 79 9.52 28.01 12.10
C GLY A 79 11.02 28.36 12.13
N ASP A 80 11.91 27.41 11.82
CA ASP A 80 13.36 27.60 11.69
C ASP A 80 13.81 27.92 10.25
N GLY A 81 12.87 28.03 9.30
CA GLY A 81 13.15 28.30 7.90
C GLY A 81 13.47 27.08 7.04
N SER A 82 13.56 25.88 7.63
CA SER A 82 13.66 24.63 6.86
C SER A 82 12.35 24.30 6.15
N MET A 83 12.42 23.57 5.03
CA MET A 83 11.24 23.10 4.32
C MET A 83 10.76 21.78 4.94
N LYS A 84 9.44 21.63 5.05
CA LYS A 84 8.74 20.44 5.49
C LYS A 84 7.91 19.89 4.36
N LEU A 85 8.07 18.60 4.13
CA LEU A 85 7.33 17.85 3.13
C LEU A 85 5.98 17.44 3.70
N GLU A 86 4.90 17.91 3.07
CA GLU A 86 3.57 17.40 3.38
C GLU A 86 3.32 16.07 2.67
N SER A 87 2.75 15.10 3.40
CA SER A 87 2.30 13.85 2.81
C SER A 87 1.13 14.09 1.85
N THR A 88 1.22 13.47 0.68
CA THR A 88 0.14 13.34 -0.30
C THR A 88 -1.07 12.63 0.29
N THR A 89 -2.24 12.87 -0.30
CA THR A 89 -3.48 12.22 0.12
C THR A 89 -3.42 10.71 -0.13
N THR A 90 -2.82 10.27 -1.22
CA THR A 90 -2.56 8.87 -1.55
C THR A 90 -1.63 8.20 -0.54
N SER A 91 -0.55 8.85 -0.12
CA SER A 91 0.32 8.32 0.96
C SER A 91 -0.46 8.21 2.27
N LYS A 92 -1.27 9.22 2.61
CA LYS A 92 -2.14 9.18 3.81
C LYS A 92 -3.18 8.04 3.73
N LEU A 93 -3.80 7.81 2.57
CA LEU A 93 -4.73 6.70 2.31
C LEU A 93 -4.03 5.33 2.39
N GLN A 94 -2.84 5.19 1.80
CA GLN A 94 -2.02 3.97 1.89
C GLN A 94 -1.70 3.64 3.35
N ARG A 95 -1.28 4.65 4.11
CA ARG A 95 -1.00 4.51 5.54
C ARG A 95 -2.26 4.15 6.30
N ARG A 96 -3.41 4.74 5.97
CA ARG A 96 -4.70 4.40 6.58
C ARG A 96 -5.06 2.94 6.36
N LEU A 97 -4.93 2.45 5.12
CA LEU A 97 -5.12 1.04 4.78
C LEU A 97 -4.18 0.15 5.60
N LEU A 98 -2.88 0.46 5.65
CA LEU A 98 -1.88 -0.29 6.43
C LEU A 98 -2.33 -0.46 7.90
N LEU A 99 -2.82 0.60 8.53
CA LEU A 99 -3.29 0.53 9.92
C LEU A 99 -4.45 -0.46 10.07
N LEU A 100 -5.43 -0.43 9.17
CA LEU A 100 -6.57 -1.36 9.17
C LEU A 100 -6.11 -2.81 8.95
N LEU A 101 -5.16 -3.04 8.05
CA LEU A 101 -4.61 -4.38 7.80
C LEU A 101 -3.87 -4.93 9.03
N ILE A 102 -3.08 -4.10 9.73
CA ILE A 102 -2.39 -4.52 10.96
C ILE A 102 -3.39 -4.83 12.07
N LEU A 103 -4.44 -4.01 12.23
CA LEU A 103 -5.49 -4.29 13.20
C LEU A 103 -6.17 -5.63 12.92
N GLU A 104 -6.44 -5.93 11.65
CA GLU A 104 -7.02 -7.23 11.26
C GLU A 104 -6.05 -8.38 11.54
N ARG A 105 -4.76 -8.24 11.23
CA ARG A 105 -3.74 -9.23 11.56
C ARG A 105 -3.67 -9.48 13.07
N HIS A 106 -3.67 -8.42 13.88
CA HIS A 106 -3.72 -8.53 15.33
C HIS A 106 -4.96 -9.30 15.81
N ARG A 107 -6.14 -8.97 15.27
CA ARG A 107 -7.39 -9.67 15.58
C ARG A 107 -7.29 -11.17 15.26
N ARG A 108 -6.71 -11.53 14.11
CA ARG A 108 -6.49 -12.92 13.70
C ARG A 108 -5.50 -13.65 14.61
N ASP A 109 -4.42 -12.98 15.04
CA ASP A 109 -3.43 -13.57 15.94
C ASP A 109 -4.06 -13.89 17.31
N ILE A 110 -4.94 -13.02 17.83
CA ILE A 110 -5.72 -13.30 19.04
C ILE A 110 -6.68 -14.49 18.83
N VAL A 111 -7.35 -14.58 17.68
CA VAL A 111 -8.22 -15.73 17.36
C VAL A 111 -7.43 -17.03 17.27
N ALA A 112 -6.28 -17.03 16.60
CA ALA A 112 -5.41 -18.19 16.48
C ALA A 112 -4.87 -18.63 17.85
N LEU A 113 -4.47 -17.67 18.68
CA LEU A 113 -4.00 -17.93 20.04
C LEU A 113 -5.12 -18.55 20.91
N ASN A 114 -6.34 -18.02 20.86
CA ASN A 114 -7.47 -18.59 21.58
C ASN A 114 -7.79 -20.01 21.13
N ARG A 115 -7.70 -20.31 19.83
CA ARG A 115 -7.85 -21.69 19.33
C ARG A 115 -6.81 -22.62 19.93
N LEU A 116 -5.55 -22.19 20.01
CA LEU A 116 -4.47 -22.96 20.63
C LEU A 116 -4.72 -23.16 22.13
N LEU A 117 -5.10 -22.11 22.87
CA LEU A 117 -5.38 -22.21 24.30
C LEU A 117 -6.55 -23.15 24.60
N ALA A 118 -7.57 -23.17 23.74
CA ALA A 118 -8.72 -24.06 23.86
C ALA A 118 -8.39 -25.55 23.64
N THR A 119 -7.22 -25.88 23.07
CA THR A 119 -6.79 -27.29 22.91
C THR A 119 -6.34 -27.94 24.22
N ASP A 120 -6.01 -27.14 25.25
CA ASP A 120 -5.69 -27.65 26.59
C ASP A 120 -6.96 -27.65 27.46
N PRO A 121 -7.51 -28.83 27.81
CA PRO A 121 -8.75 -28.93 28.60
C PRO A 121 -8.66 -28.33 30.00
N LYS A 122 -7.44 -28.11 30.52
CA LYS A 122 -7.22 -27.50 31.84
C LYS A 122 -7.08 -25.98 31.78
N ASN A 123 -7.05 -25.42 30.57
CA ASN A 123 -6.82 -24.00 30.35
C ASN A 123 -8.13 -23.25 30.09
N CYS A 124 -8.61 -22.52 31.09
CA CYS A 124 -9.82 -21.69 30.98
C CYS A 124 -9.54 -20.25 30.50
N LYS A 125 -8.32 -19.94 30.05
CA LYS A 125 -7.95 -18.57 29.67
C LYS A 125 -8.47 -18.25 28.27
N THR A 126 -9.29 -17.21 28.18
CA THR A 126 -9.67 -16.58 26.92
C THR A 126 -9.04 -15.20 26.86
N ILE A 127 -8.41 -14.87 25.74
CA ILE A 127 -7.84 -13.55 25.50
C ILE A 127 -8.87 -12.77 24.67
N HIS A 128 -9.36 -11.67 25.22
CA HIS A 128 -10.26 -10.78 24.50
C HIS A 128 -9.46 -9.87 23.58
N TYR A 129 -9.94 -9.71 22.34
CA TYR A 129 -9.39 -8.72 21.42
C TYR A 129 -9.57 -7.32 22.00
N VAL A 130 -8.49 -6.55 22.02
CA VAL A 130 -8.47 -5.13 22.36
C VAL A 130 -7.82 -4.40 21.20
N GLU A 131 -8.51 -3.44 20.62
CA GLU A 131 -7.97 -2.69 19.49
C GLU A 131 -6.72 -1.89 19.88
N LEU A 132 -5.72 -1.89 18.99
CA LEU A 132 -4.45 -1.24 19.25
C LEU A 132 -4.58 0.27 19.04
N LYS A 133 -4.11 1.05 20.03
CA LYS A 133 -4.02 2.52 19.88
C LYS A 133 -3.04 2.95 18.81
N ASP A 134 -1.96 2.19 18.62
CA ASP A 134 -0.92 2.44 17.62
C ASP A 134 -0.59 1.13 16.88
N PRO A 135 -1.31 0.83 15.79
CA PRO A 135 -1.13 -0.42 15.05
C PRO A 135 0.29 -0.63 14.53
N ILE A 136 1.02 0.44 14.18
CA ILE A 136 2.37 0.34 13.60
C ILE A 136 3.38 -0.31 14.57
N LYS A 137 3.15 -0.21 15.88
CA LYS A 137 4.01 -0.83 16.90
C LYS A 137 3.76 -2.33 17.08
N TYR A 138 2.75 -2.88 16.44
CA TYR A 138 2.44 -4.30 16.55
C TYR A 138 3.53 -5.15 15.88
N GLU A 139 4.10 -6.07 16.63
CA GLU A 139 5.03 -7.06 16.07
C GLU A 139 4.25 -8.24 15.51
N ILE A 140 4.13 -8.29 14.18
CA ILE A 140 3.43 -9.37 13.47
C ILE A 140 4.21 -10.67 13.61
N LYS A 141 3.55 -11.69 14.16
CA LYS A 141 4.17 -13.00 14.44
C LYS A 141 4.00 -14.02 13.31
N SER A 142 3.22 -13.69 12.29
CA SER A 142 2.97 -14.58 11.15
C SER A 142 4.29 -15.04 10.51
N PRO A 143 4.48 -16.35 10.29
CA PRO A 143 5.64 -16.87 9.57
C PRO A 143 5.77 -16.33 8.15
N ILE A 144 4.62 -16.07 7.48
CA ILE A 144 4.60 -15.53 6.12
C ILE A 144 5.19 -14.11 6.12
N PHE A 145 4.69 -13.24 7.00
CA PHE A 145 5.22 -11.89 7.17
C PHE A 145 6.72 -11.88 7.50
N ARG A 146 7.17 -12.77 8.39
CA ARG A 146 8.60 -12.89 8.75
C ARG A 146 9.48 -13.31 7.57
N SER A 147 8.96 -14.15 6.68
CA SER A 147 9.66 -14.52 5.44
C SER A 147 9.91 -13.29 4.57
N PHE A 148 8.90 -12.42 4.40
CA PHE A 148 9.06 -11.17 3.65
C PHE A 148 10.06 -10.21 4.31
N GLU A 149 9.99 -10.05 5.64
CA GLU A 149 10.97 -9.24 6.38
C GLU A 149 12.40 -9.79 6.22
N GLY A 150 12.58 -11.11 6.16
CA GLY A 150 13.89 -11.73 5.89
C GLY A 150 14.43 -11.44 4.48
N ALA A 151 13.56 -11.14 3.52
CA ALA A 151 13.91 -10.78 2.15
C ALA A 151 13.82 -9.27 1.87
N LYS A 152 13.68 -8.43 2.91
CA LYS A 152 13.41 -6.99 2.79
C LYS A 152 14.39 -6.25 1.88
N ASP A 153 15.67 -6.61 1.92
CA ASP A 153 16.72 -5.98 1.12
C ASP A 153 16.48 -6.10 -0.38
N VAL A 154 15.87 -7.20 -0.83
CA VAL A 154 15.51 -7.41 -2.24
C VAL A 154 14.44 -6.40 -2.71
N TYR A 155 13.61 -5.92 -1.79
CA TYR A 155 12.49 -5.02 -2.09
C TYR A 155 12.82 -3.53 -1.87
N GLN A 156 14.01 -3.19 -1.35
CA GLN A 156 14.38 -1.79 -1.05
C GLN A 156 14.20 -0.86 -2.26
N GLY A 157 14.65 -1.29 -3.45
CA GLY A 157 14.47 -0.51 -4.68
C GLY A 157 13.01 -0.27 -5.02
N SER A 158 12.15 -1.28 -4.82
CA SER A 158 10.70 -1.16 -5.03
C SER A 158 10.05 -0.21 -4.02
N PHE A 159 10.42 -0.30 -2.74
CA PHE A 159 9.91 0.61 -1.71
C PHE A 159 10.26 2.06 -2.02
N LYS A 160 11.52 2.32 -2.41
CA LYS A 160 11.96 3.65 -2.82
C LYS A 160 11.25 4.13 -4.08
N LYS A 161 11.08 3.27 -5.09
CA LYS A 161 10.32 3.62 -6.29
C LYS A 161 8.91 4.07 -5.94
N PHE A 162 8.19 3.30 -5.11
CA PHE A 162 6.83 3.63 -4.73
C PHE A 162 6.74 4.82 -3.75
N SER A 163 7.75 5.04 -2.89
CA SER A 163 7.79 6.23 -2.04
C SER A 163 7.88 7.50 -2.88
N VAL A 164 8.72 7.50 -3.91
CA VAL A 164 8.86 8.60 -4.89
C VAL A 164 7.57 8.80 -5.69
N LEU A 165 6.95 7.72 -6.19
CA LEU A 165 5.70 7.82 -6.95
C LEU A 165 4.55 8.37 -6.10
N GLN A 166 4.42 7.92 -4.85
CA GLN A 166 3.45 8.48 -3.91
C GLN A 166 3.77 9.92 -3.52
N ASN A 167 4.95 10.43 -3.88
CA ASN A 167 5.38 11.79 -3.61
C ASN A 167 5.02 12.79 -4.74
N ILE A 168 4.14 12.45 -5.67
CA ILE A 168 3.61 13.43 -6.64
C ILE A 168 2.11 13.23 -6.78
N GLU A 169 1.35 14.31 -6.67
CA GLU A 169 -0.11 14.34 -6.88
C GLU A 169 -0.50 15.58 -7.68
N TYR A 170 -1.57 15.48 -8.47
CA TYR A 170 -2.25 16.68 -8.93
C TYR A 170 -2.95 17.36 -7.75
N ASP A 171 -3.11 18.68 -7.82
CA ASP A 171 -3.75 19.45 -6.73
C ASP A 171 -5.20 18.99 -6.47
N PHE A 172 -5.92 18.57 -7.52
CA PHE A 172 -7.27 18.02 -7.38
C PHE A 172 -7.30 16.65 -6.68
N GLU A 173 -6.24 15.84 -6.77
CA GLU A 173 -6.15 14.55 -6.07
C GLU A 173 -5.94 14.73 -4.56
N HIS A 174 -5.38 15.89 -4.18
CA HIS A 174 -5.08 16.19 -2.80
C HIS A 174 -6.35 16.39 -1.96
N ALA A 175 -7.43 16.89 -2.56
CA ALA A 175 -8.69 17.10 -1.86
C ALA A 175 -9.49 15.79 -1.76
N ILE A 176 -9.85 15.39 -0.53
CA ILE A 176 -10.90 14.39 -0.32
C ILE A 176 -12.25 15.11 -0.41
N ASP A 177 -12.96 14.90 -1.50
CA ASP A 177 -14.28 15.48 -1.74
C ASP A 177 -15.40 14.42 -1.75
N GLU A 178 -16.65 14.89 -1.81
CA GLU A 178 -17.85 14.05 -1.80
C GLU A 178 -18.06 13.23 -3.09
N ASN A 179 -17.24 13.45 -4.12
CA ASN A 179 -17.28 12.72 -5.38
C ASN A 179 -16.05 11.82 -5.57
N GLY A 180 -15.10 11.84 -4.63
CA GLY A 180 -13.87 11.07 -4.69
C GLY A 180 -14.08 9.58 -4.43
N ASP A 181 -13.13 8.77 -4.91
CA ASP A 181 -13.15 7.31 -4.78
C ASP A 181 -13.04 6.81 -3.33
N TYR A 182 -12.58 7.65 -2.41
CA TYR A 182 -12.32 7.30 -1.00
C TYR A 182 -12.88 8.36 -0.05
N GLN A 183 -14.01 8.06 0.58
CA GLN A 183 -14.68 8.97 1.51
C GLN A 183 -14.59 8.49 2.96
N ASN A 184 -14.33 7.21 3.16
CA ASN A 184 -14.27 6.56 4.47
C ASN A 184 -13.43 5.26 4.44
N ASP A 185 -13.30 4.61 5.59
CA ASP A 185 -12.55 3.37 5.73
C ASP A 185 -13.20 2.17 5.00
N ASP A 186 -14.52 2.15 4.82
CA ASP A 186 -15.20 1.11 4.05
C ASP A 186 -14.79 1.14 2.58
N ASP A 187 -14.66 2.33 1.98
CA ASP A 187 -14.21 2.50 0.59
C ASP A 187 -12.79 1.95 0.39
N LEU A 188 -11.88 2.27 1.32
CA LEU A 188 -10.51 1.75 1.33
C LEU A 188 -10.48 0.22 1.42
N VAL A 189 -11.26 -0.36 2.35
CA VAL A 189 -11.34 -1.81 2.50
C VAL A 189 -11.91 -2.47 1.25
N ASN A 190 -12.94 -1.87 0.64
CA ASN A 190 -13.54 -2.38 -0.59
C ASN A 190 -12.56 -2.34 -1.76
N ALA A 191 -11.79 -1.26 -1.92
CA ALA A 191 -10.76 -1.15 -2.95
C ALA A 191 -9.58 -2.09 -2.73
N PHE A 192 -9.29 -2.47 -1.48
CA PHE A 192 -8.28 -3.48 -1.15
C PHE A 192 -8.77 -4.90 -1.47
N CYS A 193 -9.99 -5.26 -1.05
CA CYS A 193 -10.58 -6.60 -1.15
C CYS A 193 -11.06 -6.95 -2.57
N THR A 194 -10.17 -6.83 -3.55
CA THR A 194 -10.41 -7.25 -4.95
C THR A 194 -10.56 -8.76 -5.07
N GLU A 195 -11.12 -9.23 -6.18
CA GLU A 195 -11.27 -10.67 -6.45
C GLU A 195 -9.94 -11.42 -6.40
N ASP A 196 -8.88 -10.81 -6.93
CA ASP A 196 -7.50 -11.30 -6.90
C ASP A 196 -6.98 -11.55 -5.49
N VAL A 197 -7.18 -10.58 -4.59
CA VAL A 197 -6.80 -10.68 -3.18
C VAL A 197 -7.64 -11.74 -2.46
N MET A 198 -8.96 -11.72 -2.67
CA MET A 198 -9.89 -12.60 -1.95
C MET A 198 -9.78 -14.06 -2.38
N LYS A 199 -9.57 -14.33 -3.67
CA LYS A 199 -9.52 -15.68 -4.24
C LYS A 199 -8.10 -16.23 -4.39
N PHE A 200 -7.10 -15.60 -3.76
CA PHE A 200 -5.70 -16.00 -3.90
C PHE A 200 -5.47 -17.49 -3.64
N ASN A 201 -5.99 -18.03 -2.53
CA ASN A 201 -5.82 -19.46 -2.20
C ASN A 201 -6.52 -20.37 -3.21
N SER A 202 -7.68 -19.97 -3.74
CA SER A 202 -8.38 -20.74 -4.77
C SER A 202 -7.55 -20.78 -6.06
N LYS A 203 -6.98 -19.64 -6.47
CA LYS A 203 -6.06 -19.59 -7.62
C LYS A 203 -4.83 -20.44 -7.40
N LEU A 204 -4.24 -20.42 -6.20
CA LEU A 204 -3.11 -21.26 -5.83
C LEU A 204 -3.42 -22.76 -5.94
N ASN A 205 -4.65 -23.17 -5.59
CA ASN A 205 -5.07 -24.56 -5.69
C ASN A 205 -5.49 -24.97 -7.12
N GLU A 206 -6.00 -24.03 -7.93
CA GLU A 206 -6.30 -24.26 -9.36
C GLU A 206 -5.02 -24.41 -10.20
N THR A 207 -3.89 -23.94 -9.70
CA THR A 207 -2.59 -24.02 -10.40
C THR A 207 -1.86 -25.35 -10.27
N ASP A 208 -2.35 -26.31 -9.47
CA ASP A 208 -1.81 -27.68 -9.49
C ASP A 208 -1.93 -28.34 -10.88
N ASP A 209 -2.88 -27.87 -11.72
CA ASP A 209 -3.12 -28.36 -13.09
C ASP A 209 -2.61 -27.43 -14.22
N LYS A 210 -1.98 -26.28 -13.90
CA LYS A 210 -1.45 -25.32 -14.90
C LYS A 210 0.00 -24.94 -14.64
N ALA A 211 0.78 -24.81 -15.72
CA ALA A 211 2.19 -24.47 -15.74
C ALA A 211 2.51 -23.06 -15.19
N TYR A 212 2.44 -22.89 -13.87
CA TYR A 212 3.20 -21.86 -13.17
C TYR A 212 4.36 -22.58 -12.48
N ASP A 213 5.59 -22.14 -12.77
CA ASP A 213 6.80 -22.85 -12.34
C ASP A 213 7.10 -22.62 -10.84
N SER A 214 6.47 -21.62 -10.20
CA SER A 214 6.70 -21.26 -8.80
C SER A 214 5.56 -20.45 -8.13
N LEU A 215 5.59 -20.35 -6.79
CA LEU A 215 4.76 -19.42 -6.00
C LEU A 215 5.00 -17.96 -6.40
N GLU A 216 6.22 -17.62 -6.81
CA GLU A 216 6.58 -16.28 -7.29
C GLU A 216 5.82 -15.95 -8.57
N ASP A 217 5.65 -16.91 -9.48
CA ASP A 217 4.84 -16.72 -10.69
C ASP A 217 3.36 -16.54 -10.34
N VAL A 218 2.83 -17.33 -9.40
CA VAL A 218 1.44 -17.14 -8.94
C VAL A 218 1.25 -15.75 -8.36
N VAL A 219 2.21 -15.24 -7.57
CA VAL A 219 2.16 -13.90 -6.97
C VAL A 219 2.30 -12.80 -8.00
N ALA A 220 3.21 -12.94 -8.97
CA ALA A 220 3.39 -11.99 -10.05
C ALA A 220 2.12 -11.88 -10.92
N ASN A 221 1.43 -13.02 -11.13
CA ASN A 221 0.22 -13.07 -11.93
C ASN A 221 -1.07 -12.79 -11.15
N SER A 222 -1.06 -12.92 -9.82
CA SER A 222 -2.27 -12.75 -8.99
C SER A 222 -2.62 -11.30 -8.68
N ARG A 223 -1.81 -10.31 -9.07
CA ARG A 223 -2.09 -8.86 -8.87
C ARG A 223 -2.49 -8.50 -7.43
N ILE A 224 -2.01 -9.28 -6.45
CA ILE A 224 -2.36 -9.11 -5.05
C ILE A 224 -1.72 -7.88 -4.40
N ALA A 225 -0.67 -7.31 -5.01
CA ALA A 225 -0.07 -6.07 -4.55
C ALA A 225 -1.03 -4.89 -4.73
N ARG A 226 -1.39 -4.22 -3.63
CA ARG A 226 -2.30 -3.06 -3.60
C ARG A 226 -1.56 -1.81 -3.13
N VAL A 227 -0.69 -1.31 -4.00
CA VAL A 227 -0.07 0.01 -3.83
C VAL A 227 -0.95 1.05 -4.52
N LEU A 228 -1.41 2.05 -3.77
CA LEU A 228 -2.11 3.22 -4.27
C LEU A 228 -1.06 4.15 -4.90
N ILE A 229 -1.31 4.50 -6.17
CA ILE A 229 -0.43 5.34 -6.97
C ILE A 229 -1.25 6.53 -7.49
N PRO A 230 -0.84 7.77 -7.19
CA PRO A 230 -1.47 8.97 -7.74
C PRO A 230 -1.56 8.95 -9.26
N LEU A 231 -2.59 9.55 -9.83
CA LEU A 231 -2.74 9.75 -11.28
C LEU A 231 -1.55 10.53 -11.84
N ALA A 232 -1.07 11.56 -11.15
CA ALA A 232 0.13 12.30 -11.56
C ALA A 232 1.36 11.38 -11.72
N ALA A 233 1.48 10.36 -10.88
CA ALA A 233 2.56 9.39 -10.92
C ALA A 233 2.38 8.33 -12.02
N GLN A 234 1.14 8.04 -12.44
CA GLN A 234 0.86 7.08 -13.50
C GLN A 234 1.40 7.52 -14.87
N ALA A 235 1.52 8.83 -15.11
CA ALA A 235 2.15 9.35 -16.32
C ALA A 235 3.60 8.85 -16.47
N PHE A 236 4.37 8.85 -15.39
CA PHE A 236 5.76 8.38 -15.39
C PHE A 236 5.86 6.86 -15.64
N LEU A 237 4.88 6.09 -15.16
CA LEU A 237 4.85 4.64 -15.36
C LEU A 237 4.52 4.23 -16.81
N LEU A 238 3.80 5.09 -17.54
CA LEU A 238 3.36 4.82 -18.92
C LEU A 238 4.40 5.18 -19.98
N ASP A 239 5.31 6.11 -19.67
CA ASP A 239 6.37 6.53 -20.61
C ASP A 239 7.53 5.52 -20.69
N ASP A 240 7.87 4.84 -19.59
CA ASP A 240 8.84 3.73 -19.59
C ASP A 240 8.43 2.57 -20.53
N GLY A 241 7.12 2.40 -20.80
CA GLY A 241 6.59 1.36 -21.67
C GLY A 241 6.63 1.66 -23.17
N LYS A 242 7.00 2.89 -23.59
CA LYS A 242 7.03 3.30 -25.00
C LYS A 242 8.41 3.30 -25.64
N GLU A 243 9.49 3.31 -24.86
CA GLU A 243 10.85 3.31 -25.42
C GLU A 243 11.29 1.95 -25.98
N GLU A 244 10.76 0.83 -25.48
CA GLU A 244 11.14 -0.50 -25.97
C GLU A 244 10.67 -0.80 -27.41
N LYS A 245 9.68 -0.08 -27.95
CA LYS A 245 9.14 -0.36 -29.31
C LYS A 245 9.82 0.39 -30.44
N LYS A 246 10.76 1.32 -30.17
CA LYS A 246 11.43 2.10 -31.24
C LYS A 246 12.77 1.55 -31.71
N ASN A 247 13.41 0.63 -30.98
CA ASN A 247 14.72 0.08 -31.35
C ASN A 247 14.69 -1.29 -32.06
N ALA A 248 13.52 -1.91 -32.23
CA ALA A 248 13.39 -3.22 -32.89
C ALA A 248 13.05 -3.18 -34.40
N LYS A 249 13.12 -2.02 -35.06
CA LYS A 249 12.75 -1.88 -36.51
C LYS A 249 13.78 -1.17 -37.38
N ARG A 250 15.07 -1.22 -37.03
CA ARG A 250 16.16 -0.85 -37.94
C ARG A 250 17.27 -1.88 -37.89
N THR A 251 17.05 -3.01 -38.54
CA THR A 251 18.10 -3.83 -39.15
C THR A 251 17.44 -4.83 -40.09
N TYR A 252 18.03 -5.00 -41.28
CA TYR A 252 17.63 -5.86 -42.39
C TYR A 252 16.57 -5.35 -43.38
N SER A 253 17.01 -4.46 -44.27
CA SER A 253 16.86 -4.73 -45.71
C SER A 253 17.85 -3.86 -46.50
N GLU A 254 19.00 -4.41 -46.85
CA GLU A 254 19.76 -4.02 -48.04
C GLU A 254 20.88 -5.05 -48.26
N ALA A 255 20.52 -6.13 -48.96
CA ALA A 255 21.44 -6.92 -49.74
C ALA A 255 20.69 -7.33 -51.01
N LYS A 256 20.99 -6.62 -52.10
CA LYS A 256 20.79 -7.06 -53.48
C LYS A 256 22.05 -6.73 -54.24
#